data_AF-A0A953PUX3-F1
#
_entry.id   AF-A0A953PUX3-F1
#
_cell.length_a   1.000
_cell.length_b   1.000
_cell.length_c   1.000
_cell.angle_alpha   90.00
_cell.angle_beta   90.00
_cell.angle_gamma   90.00
#
_symmetry.space_group_name_H-M   'P 1'
#
loop_
_entity.id
_entity.type
_entity.pdbx_description
1 polymer ?
#
loop_
_entity_poly.entity_id
_entity_poly.type
_entity_poly.pdbx_seq_one_letter_code
_entity_poly.pdbx_strand_id
1 'polypeptide(L)'
;MKLLVSLTLLSISIAAPARAGVNGRAVAAYVNVPSLGVSDVAVADTGAIPTDGGWAGATAQTAAVGGVLTADTIVSSASGALTGASAASSASLSNVVILPGAPASVTASFVRSQVSVTGSGAGGYSEIGSLTFGGSAIPVTGLPNQTVSLLGVATLIINQQTPTAQGLVVNALHLILATGEEVILSSASSSISQ
;
A
#
# COMPACT_ATOMS: atom_id res chain seq x y z
N MET A 1 -25.03 -3.96 -70.33
CA MET A 1 -23.85 -4.26 -69.50
C MET A 1 -23.38 -2.94 -68.87
N LYS A 2 -23.76 -2.64 -67.62
CA LYS A 2 -23.31 -1.45 -66.89
C LYS A 2 -22.65 -1.93 -65.60
N LEU A 3 -21.35 -1.65 -65.50
CA LEU A 3 -20.42 -2.12 -64.49
C LEU A 3 -20.65 -1.35 -63.17
N LEU A 4 -20.87 -2.06 -62.07
CA LEU A 4 -20.82 -1.52 -60.71
C LEU A 4 -19.34 -1.36 -60.30
N VAL A 5 -18.97 -0.18 -59.81
CA VAL A 5 -17.72 0.02 -59.06
C VAL A 5 -18.12 0.38 -57.63
N SER A 6 -17.92 -0.57 -56.70
CA SER A 6 -18.11 -0.36 -55.27
C SER A 6 -16.81 0.16 -54.67
N LEU A 7 -16.83 1.37 -54.10
CA LEU A 7 -15.69 2.03 -53.48
C LEU A 7 -15.67 1.70 -51.98
N THR A 8 -14.74 0.85 -51.57
CA THR A 8 -14.56 0.49 -50.15
C THR A 8 -13.73 1.55 -49.45
N LEU A 9 -14.35 2.33 -48.56
CA LEU A 9 -13.67 3.31 -47.71
C LEU A 9 -12.96 2.60 -46.55
N LEU A 10 -11.63 2.70 -46.51
CA LEU A 10 -10.81 2.20 -45.40
C LEU A 10 -10.82 3.25 -44.28
N SER A 11 -11.30 2.88 -43.09
CA SER A 11 -11.34 3.77 -41.92
C SER A 11 -9.98 3.70 -41.20
N ILE A 12 -9.20 4.78 -41.21
CA ILE A 12 -7.99 4.90 -40.39
C ILE A 12 -8.41 5.39 -39.01
N SER A 13 -8.33 4.53 -38.00
CA SER A 13 -8.52 4.93 -36.60
C SER A 13 -7.22 5.55 -36.09
N ILE A 14 -7.23 6.86 -35.84
CA ILE A 14 -6.11 7.56 -35.22
C ILE A 14 -6.27 7.37 -33.71
N ALA A 15 -5.37 6.62 -33.08
CA ALA A 15 -5.33 6.52 -31.63
C ALA A 15 -4.99 7.89 -31.03
N ALA A 16 -5.87 8.43 -30.19
CA ALA A 16 -5.53 9.61 -29.40
C ALA A 16 -4.40 9.26 -28.41
N PRO A 17 -3.44 10.15 -28.13
CA PRO A 17 -2.44 9.89 -27.12
C PRO A 17 -3.14 9.67 -25.76
N ALA A 18 -2.65 8.69 -24.99
CA ALA A 18 -3.12 8.50 -23.62
C ALA A 18 -2.90 9.79 -22.83
N ARG A 19 -3.85 10.16 -21.98
CA ARG A 19 -3.71 11.33 -21.12
C ARG A 19 -2.85 10.92 -19.92
N ALA A 20 -1.71 11.59 -19.76
CA ALA A 20 -0.89 11.42 -18.57
C ALA A 20 -1.72 11.65 -17.30
N GLY A 21 -1.49 10.81 -16.29
CA GLY A 21 -2.25 10.80 -15.05
C GLY A 21 -1.37 10.49 -13.87
N VAL A 22 -1.75 10.96 -12.69
CA VAL A 22 -1.10 10.62 -11.42
C VAL A 22 -2.09 9.87 -10.53
N ASN A 23 -1.62 8.98 -9.69
CA ASN A 23 -2.46 8.34 -8.69
C ASN A 23 -1.67 8.09 -7.40
N GLY A 24 -2.41 7.89 -6.33
CA GLY A 24 -1.86 7.57 -5.03
C GLY A 24 -2.95 7.25 -4.03
N ARG A 25 -2.63 6.33 -3.12
CA ARG A 25 -3.46 5.94 -2.00
C ARG A 25 -2.57 5.57 -0.82
N ALA A 26 -3.03 5.85 0.38
CA ALA A 26 -2.39 5.40 1.60
C ALA A 26 -3.43 4.79 2.56
N VAL A 27 -3.07 3.68 3.18
CA VAL A 27 -3.91 2.97 4.16
C VAL A 27 -3.06 2.68 5.38
N ALA A 28 -3.48 3.15 6.55
CA ALA A 28 -2.68 2.97 7.75
C ALA A 28 -2.71 1.52 8.23
N ALA A 29 -3.88 0.88 8.20
CA ALA A 29 -3.95 -0.55 8.44
C ALA A 29 -5.03 -1.20 7.59
N TYR A 30 -4.76 -2.42 7.13
CA TYR A 30 -5.73 -3.32 6.55
C TYR A 30 -5.69 -4.64 7.31
N VAL A 31 -6.86 -5.11 7.75
CA VAL A 31 -7.00 -6.30 8.58
C VAL A 31 -8.01 -7.24 7.93
N ASN A 32 -7.56 -8.44 7.59
CA ASN A 32 -8.39 -9.51 7.07
C ASN A 32 -8.06 -10.83 7.77
N VAL A 33 -8.74 -11.08 8.89
CA VAL A 33 -8.56 -12.25 9.76
C VAL A 33 -9.95 -12.84 10.09
N PRO A 34 -10.67 -13.40 9.10
CA PRO A 34 -12.02 -13.93 9.25
C PRO A 34 -12.15 -15.00 10.34
N SER A 35 -11.10 -15.77 10.65
CA SER A 35 -11.07 -16.74 11.75
C SER A 35 -11.31 -16.10 13.12
N LEU A 36 -11.06 -14.79 13.24
CA LEU A 36 -11.32 -13.97 14.43
C LEU A 36 -12.52 -13.01 14.24
N GLY A 37 -13.30 -13.18 13.17
CA GLY A 37 -14.50 -12.38 12.90
C GLY A 37 -14.25 -10.99 12.32
N VAL A 38 -13.03 -10.72 11.82
CA VAL A 38 -12.67 -9.45 11.18
C VAL A 38 -12.38 -9.69 9.70
N SER A 39 -13.12 -9.05 8.79
CA SER A 39 -12.90 -9.19 7.35
C SER A 39 -12.91 -7.82 6.68
N ASP A 40 -11.93 -7.61 5.79
CA ASP A 40 -11.79 -6.45 4.92
C ASP A 40 -11.92 -5.09 5.63
N VAL A 41 -11.30 -4.94 6.80
CA VAL A 41 -11.32 -3.67 7.55
C VAL A 41 -10.11 -2.82 7.20
N ALA A 42 -10.35 -1.63 6.64
CA ALA A 42 -9.33 -0.62 6.42
C ALA A 42 -9.45 0.53 7.46
N VAL A 43 -8.30 0.98 7.97
CA VAL A 43 -8.19 2.07 8.94
C VAL A 43 -7.43 3.22 8.31
N ALA A 44 -7.98 4.43 8.40
CA ALA A 44 -7.43 5.66 7.83
C ALA A 44 -6.97 5.46 6.38
N ASP A 45 -7.90 5.01 5.54
CA ASP A 45 -7.73 4.92 4.10
C ASP A 45 -8.01 6.27 3.46
N THR A 46 -7.06 6.80 2.68
CA THR A 46 -7.25 8.06 1.95
C THR A 46 -8.22 7.93 0.78
N GLY A 47 -8.45 6.71 0.31
CA GLY A 47 -8.93 6.47 -1.05
C GLY A 47 -7.87 6.83 -2.10
N ALA A 48 -8.18 6.60 -3.37
CA ALA A 48 -7.34 7.02 -4.48
C ALA A 48 -7.55 8.51 -4.79
N ILE A 49 -6.47 9.25 -5.04
CA ILE A 49 -6.59 10.63 -5.55
C ILE A 49 -7.07 10.65 -7.01
N PRO A 50 -7.67 11.77 -7.46
CA PRO A 50 -8.03 11.96 -8.87
C PRO A 50 -6.83 11.86 -9.81
N THR A 51 -7.08 11.45 -11.07
CA THR A 51 -6.01 11.23 -12.06
C THR A 51 -5.35 12.52 -12.56
N ASP A 52 -6.01 13.66 -12.37
CA ASP A 52 -5.49 15.00 -12.60
C ASP A 52 -4.72 15.58 -11.39
N GLY A 53 -4.59 14.80 -10.32
CA GLY A 53 -3.84 15.16 -9.12
C GLY A 53 -4.72 15.62 -7.97
N GLY A 54 -4.10 16.28 -6.99
CA GLY A 54 -4.74 16.72 -5.76
C GLY A 54 -4.13 16.07 -4.53
N TRP A 55 -4.87 16.13 -3.42
CA TRP A 55 -4.46 15.61 -2.13
C TRP A 55 -5.63 14.90 -1.45
N ALA A 56 -5.34 13.82 -0.73
CA ALA A 56 -6.27 13.13 0.15
C ALA A 56 -5.56 12.75 1.45
N GLY A 57 -6.28 12.79 2.56
CA GLY A 57 -5.74 12.42 3.87
C GLY A 57 -6.79 11.79 4.76
N ALA A 58 -6.34 10.93 5.67
CA ALA A 58 -7.17 10.28 6.66
C ALA A 58 -6.37 10.14 7.96
N THR A 59 -7.01 10.44 9.10
CA THR A 59 -6.35 10.41 10.41
C THR A 59 -7.25 9.81 11.48
N ALA A 60 -6.66 9.19 12.49
CA ALA A 60 -7.36 8.76 13.70
C ALA A 60 -6.41 8.83 14.90
N GLN A 61 -6.94 9.16 16.08
CA GLN A 61 -6.12 9.17 17.30
C GLN A 61 -5.77 7.76 17.77
N THR A 62 -6.72 6.83 17.63
CA THR A 62 -6.61 5.44 18.05
C THR A 62 -7.37 4.55 17.08
N ALA A 63 -6.93 3.32 16.90
CA ALA A 63 -7.70 2.26 16.25
C ALA A 63 -7.72 1.00 17.12
N ALA A 64 -8.89 0.34 17.14
CA ALA A 64 -9.08 -0.97 17.71
C ALA A 64 -9.96 -1.77 16.75
N VAL A 65 -9.39 -2.84 16.16
CA VAL A 65 -10.07 -3.65 15.16
C VAL A 65 -10.29 -5.05 15.72
N GLY A 66 -11.50 -5.31 16.24
CA GLY A 66 -11.96 -6.65 16.61
C GLY A 66 -11.03 -7.48 17.51
N GLY A 67 -10.21 -6.83 18.36
CA GLY A 67 -9.19 -7.50 19.17
C GLY A 67 -7.96 -8.00 18.40
N VAL A 68 -7.92 -7.80 17.07
CA VAL A 68 -6.79 -8.17 16.19
C VAL A 68 -5.72 -7.10 16.16
N LEU A 69 -6.10 -5.82 16.09
CA LEU A 69 -5.16 -4.71 15.97
C LEU A 69 -5.52 -3.59 16.95
N THR A 70 -4.50 -3.05 17.63
CA THR A 70 -4.55 -1.75 18.28
C THR A 70 -3.40 -0.87 17.81
N ALA A 71 -3.65 0.43 17.66
CA ALA A 71 -2.62 1.42 17.32
C ALA A 71 -3.06 2.84 17.70
N ASP A 72 -2.08 3.74 17.81
CA ASP A 72 -2.26 5.16 18.13
C ASP A 72 -1.69 6.06 17.03
N THR A 73 -2.10 7.34 17.03
CA THR A 73 -1.54 8.42 16.19
C THR A 73 -1.41 7.99 14.73
N ILE A 74 -2.56 7.86 14.09
CA ILE A 74 -2.71 7.25 12.77
C ILE A 74 -2.86 8.34 11.74
N VAL A 75 -2.01 8.32 10.72
CA VAL A 75 -1.99 9.33 9.66
C VAL A 75 -1.75 8.65 8.31
N SER A 76 -2.56 8.98 7.32
CA SER A 76 -2.37 8.60 5.93
C SER A 76 -2.53 9.82 5.04
N SER A 77 -1.70 9.93 4.01
CA SER A 77 -1.77 10.99 3.02
C SER A 77 -1.36 10.50 1.64
N ALA A 78 -2.03 10.98 0.62
CA ALA A 78 -1.68 10.80 -0.78
C ALA A 78 -1.79 12.13 -1.51
N SER A 79 -0.90 12.36 -2.47
CA SER A 79 -0.87 13.60 -3.25
C SER A 79 -0.29 13.36 -4.63
N GLY A 80 -0.65 14.21 -5.58
CA GLY A 80 -0.08 14.18 -6.91
C GLY A 80 -0.33 15.45 -7.70
N ALA A 81 0.52 15.69 -8.68
CA ALA A 81 0.43 16.81 -9.59
C ALA A 81 0.85 16.41 -11.01
N LEU A 82 0.05 16.78 -12.00
CA LEU A 82 0.39 16.61 -13.41
C LEU A 82 1.60 17.47 -13.80
N THR A 83 1.65 18.70 -13.31
CA THR A 83 2.81 19.59 -13.51
C THR A 83 4.01 19.00 -12.77
N GLY A 84 5.04 18.62 -13.52
CA GLY A 84 6.21 17.94 -12.99
C GLY A 84 6.06 16.43 -12.83
N ALA A 85 4.90 15.86 -13.20
CA ALA A 85 4.61 14.42 -13.15
C ALA A 85 5.10 13.79 -11.85
N SER A 86 4.37 14.04 -10.76
CA SER A 86 4.75 13.58 -9.42
C SER A 86 3.55 13.05 -8.64
N ALA A 87 3.78 11.99 -7.88
CA ALA A 87 2.83 11.41 -6.95
C ALA A 87 3.57 10.92 -5.70
N ALA A 88 3.02 11.19 -4.52
CA ALA A 88 3.61 10.78 -3.25
C ALA A 88 2.53 10.35 -2.27
N SER A 89 2.78 9.26 -1.57
CA SER A 89 1.88 8.69 -0.57
C SER A 89 2.66 8.24 0.65
N SER A 90 2.06 8.34 1.82
CA SER A 90 2.62 7.83 3.07
C SER A 90 1.52 7.48 4.06
N ALA A 91 1.80 6.48 4.89
CA ALA A 91 1.01 6.18 6.07
C ALA A 91 1.94 6.03 7.29
N SER A 92 1.40 6.23 8.49
CA SER A 92 2.12 5.97 9.73
C SER A 92 1.19 5.69 10.89
N LEU A 93 1.66 4.84 11.82
CA LEU A 93 1.00 4.49 13.08
C LEU A 93 2.05 4.37 14.18
N SER A 94 1.62 4.59 15.43
CA SER A 94 2.44 4.41 16.63
C SER A 94 1.82 3.36 17.55
N ASN A 95 2.62 2.80 18.47
CA ASN A 95 2.18 1.86 19.50
C ASN A 95 1.32 0.71 18.95
N VAL A 96 1.80 0.08 17.89
CA VAL A 96 1.10 -1.00 17.20
C VAL A 96 1.18 -2.29 18.00
N VAL A 97 0.05 -2.96 18.14
CA VAL A 97 -0.03 -4.37 18.57
C VAL A 97 -0.97 -5.12 17.64
N ILE A 98 -0.47 -6.19 17.02
CA ILE A 98 -1.24 -7.15 16.24
C ILE A 98 -1.31 -8.48 17.01
N LEU A 99 -2.49 -9.09 17.03
CA LEU A 99 -2.79 -10.38 17.65
C LEU A 99 -2.23 -10.47 19.08
N PRO A 100 -2.68 -9.58 20.00
CA PRO A 100 -2.14 -9.50 21.36
C PRO A 100 -2.22 -10.86 22.07
N GLY A 101 -1.07 -11.34 22.56
CA GLY A 101 -0.97 -12.61 23.28
C GLY A 101 -0.96 -13.86 22.39
N ALA A 102 -1.10 -13.73 21.07
CA ALA A 102 -1.04 -14.87 20.16
C ALA A 102 0.43 -15.23 19.78
N PRO A 103 0.70 -16.48 19.33
CA PRO A 103 2.03 -16.87 18.85
C PRO A 103 2.56 -16.01 17.69
N ALA A 104 1.66 -15.47 16.86
CA ALA A 104 2.00 -14.59 15.73
C ALA A 104 1.99 -13.09 16.09
N SER A 105 2.03 -12.74 17.38
CA SER A 105 1.93 -11.34 17.80
C SER A 105 3.05 -10.49 17.21
N VAL A 106 2.69 -9.30 16.72
CA VAL A 106 3.61 -8.28 16.23
C VAL A 106 3.44 -7.03 17.08
N THR A 107 4.54 -6.43 17.52
CA THR A 107 4.50 -5.11 18.15
C THR A 107 5.53 -4.19 17.51
N ALA A 108 5.22 -2.90 17.44
CA ALA A 108 6.14 -1.87 16.99
C ALA A 108 5.77 -0.52 17.61
N SER A 109 6.78 0.23 18.05
CA SER A 109 6.58 1.58 18.59
C SER A 109 6.19 2.60 17.51
N PHE A 110 6.66 2.39 16.28
CA PHE A 110 6.36 3.23 15.13
C PHE A 110 6.43 2.39 13.85
N VAL A 111 5.53 2.65 12.91
CA VAL A 111 5.49 2.00 11.60
C VAL A 111 5.09 3.04 10.57
N ARG A 112 5.94 3.25 9.55
CA ARG A 112 5.68 4.19 8.46
C ARG A 112 6.16 3.64 7.14
N SER A 113 5.44 3.97 6.07
CA SER A 113 5.83 3.74 4.69
C SER A 113 5.70 5.05 3.91
N GLN A 114 6.55 5.19 2.91
CA GLN A 114 6.47 6.30 1.97
C GLN A 114 6.80 5.81 0.57
N VAL A 115 6.06 6.33 -0.40
CA VAL A 115 6.32 6.19 -1.83
C VAL A 115 6.39 7.58 -2.45
N SER A 116 7.31 7.76 -3.38
CA SER A 116 7.38 8.89 -4.30
C SER A 116 7.64 8.37 -5.70
N VAL A 117 6.80 8.75 -6.65
CA VAL A 117 6.97 8.47 -8.06
C VAL A 117 7.06 9.81 -8.79
N THR A 118 8.07 9.95 -9.64
CA THR A 118 8.27 11.11 -10.49
C THR A 118 8.54 10.67 -11.92
N GLY A 119 8.61 11.63 -12.86
CA GLY A 119 9.06 11.34 -14.22
C GLY A 119 10.46 10.71 -14.33
N SER A 120 11.28 10.75 -13.28
CA SER A 120 12.61 10.13 -13.26
C SER A 120 12.63 8.71 -12.66
N GLY A 121 11.52 8.26 -12.06
CA GLY A 121 11.42 6.92 -11.47
C GLY A 121 10.60 6.86 -10.19
N ALA A 122 10.56 5.67 -9.61
CA ALA A 122 9.86 5.39 -8.36
C ALA A 122 10.85 5.09 -7.23
N GLY A 123 10.56 5.60 -6.05
CA GLY A 123 11.30 5.32 -4.82
C GLY A 123 10.35 5.12 -3.65
N GLY A 124 10.76 4.28 -2.70
CA GLY A 124 9.98 4.05 -1.50
C GLY A 124 10.82 3.43 -0.39
N TYR A 125 10.33 3.57 0.84
CA TYR A 125 10.98 3.03 2.02
C TYR A 125 9.96 2.88 3.14
N SER A 126 10.39 2.20 4.21
CA SER A 126 9.66 2.16 5.47
C SER A 126 10.58 2.45 6.64
N GLU A 127 9.97 2.89 7.73
CA GLU A 127 10.61 3.18 9.00
C GLU A 127 9.84 2.47 10.10
N ILE A 128 10.54 1.68 10.90
CA ILE A 128 9.93 0.78 11.89
C ILE A 128 10.76 0.84 13.17
N GLY A 129 10.11 1.20 14.27
CA GLY A 129 10.73 1.31 15.58
C GLY A 129 10.39 0.14 16.50
N SER A 130 11.39 -0.45 17.14
CA SER A 130 11.23 -1.46 18.20
C SER A 130 10.35 -2.66 17.79
N LEU A 131 10.61 -3.24 16.62
CA LEU A 131 9.82 -4.36 16.08
C LEU A 131 10.03 -5.63 16.90
N THR A 132 8.94 -6.28 17.29
CA THR A 132 8.93 -7.65 17.79
C THR A 132 7.98 -8.51 16.97
N PHE A 133 8.33 -9.79 16.80
CA PHE A 133 7.46 -10.79 16.18
C PHE A 133 7.58 -12.12 16.93
N GLY A 134 6.45 -12.69 17.33
CA GLY A 134 6.41 -13.92 18.13
C GLY A 134 7.17 -13.80 19.46
N GLY A 135 7.17 -12.61 20.05
CA GLY A 135 7.89 -12.30 21.31
C GLY A 135 9.40 -12.06 21.15
N SER A 136 9.96 -12.18 19.95
CA SER A 136 11.38 -11.92 19.70
C SER A 136 11.60 -10.55 19.04
N ALA A 137 12.64 -9.83 19.46
CA ALA A 137 13.05 -8.59 18.81
C ALA A 137 13.59 -8.88 17.40
N ILE A 138 13.13 -8.13 16.41
CA ILE A 138 13.52 -8.30 15.01
C ILE A 138 14.37 -7.11 14.55
N PRO A 139 15.64 -7.32 14.19
CA PRO A 139 16.45 -6.26 13.58
C PRO A 139 15.89 -5.88 12.21
N VAL A 140 15.59 -4.59 12.02
CA VAL A 140 15.13 -4.05 10.74
C VAL A 140 16.35 -3.62 9.94
N THR A 141 16.58 -4.28 8.80
CA THR A 141 17.77 -4.04 7.96
C THR A 141 17.64 -2.81 7.06
N GLY A 142 16.41 -2.33 6.83
CA GLY A 142 16.09 -1.30 5.84
C GLY A 142 16.10 -1.78 4.39
N LEU A 143 16.55 -3.02 4.11
CA LEU A 143 16.49 -3.59 2.78
C LEU A 143 15.03 -3.88 2.37
N PRO A 144 14.67 -3.74 1.09
CA PRO A 144 13.36 -4.14 0.60
C PRO A 144 13.10 -5.63 0.83
N ASN A 145 11.86 -5.95 1.19
CA ASN A 145 11.33 -7.32 1.28
C ASN A 145 12.11 -8.23 2.26
N GLN A 146 12.51 -7.71 3.42
CA GLN A 146 13.07 -8.54 4.48
C GLN A 146 11.98 -9.48 5.03
N THR A 147 12.25 -10.77 5.07
CA THR A 147 11.26 -11.78 5.51
C THR A 147 11.72 -12.48 6.79
N VAL A 148 10.80 -12.64 7.74
CA VAL A 148 10.98 -13.43 8.95
C VAL A 148 9.81 -14.39 9.08
N SER A 149 10.07 -15.68 9.31
CA SER A 149 9.03 -16.70 9.42
C SER A 149 9.06 -17.39 10.78
N LEU A 150 7.87 -17.60 11.34
CA LEU A 150 7.61 -18.53 12.43
C LEU A 150 6.98 -19.78 11.80
N LEU A 151 7.77 -20.85 11.73
CA LEU A 151 7.38 -22.08 11.01
C LEU A 151 6.02 -22.60 11.49
N GLY A 152 5.11 -22.81 10.53
CA GLY A 152 3.75 -23.30 10.79
C GLY A 152 2.80 -22.26 11.43
N VAL A 153 3.26 -21.04 11.69
CA VAL A 153 2.48 -20.01 12.39
C VAL A 153 2.21 -18.81 11.49
N ALA A 154 3.26 -18.12 11.03
CA ALA A 154 3.11 -16.90 10.25
C ALA A 154 4.42 -16.49 9.56
N THR A 155 4.30 -15.62 8.56
CA THR A 155 5.41 -14.91 7.91
C THR A 155 5.20 -13.41 8.05
N LEU A 156 6.24 -12.68 8.41
CA LEU A 156 6.27 -11.24 8.44
C LEU A 156 7.21 -10.73 7.34
N ILE A 157 6.68 -9.94 6.43
CA ILE A 157 7.45 -9.22 5.42
C ILE A 157 7.58 -7.76 5.86
N ILE A 158 8.83 -7.30 5.94
CA ILE A 158 9.25 -5.99 6.42
C ILE A 158 9.73 -5.19 5.22
N ASN A 159 9.31 -3.93 5.13
CA ASN A 159 9.61 -3.07 3.98
C ASN A 159 9.25 -3.75 2.65
N GLN A 160 8.05 -4.31 2.54
CA GLN A 160 7.62 -4.97 1.32
C GLN A 160 7.47 -3.93 0.22
N GLN A 161 8.27 -4.05 -0.84
CA GLN A 161 8.22 -3.15 -1.99
C GLN A 161 7.85 -3.94 -3.24
N THR A 162 6.77 -3.52 -3.89
CA THR A 162 6.27 -4.16 -5.11
C THR A 162 6.21 -3.14 -6.23
N PRO A 163 7.20 -3.14 -7.14
CA PRO A 163 7.15 -2.33 -8.35
C PRO A 163 5.92 -2.69 -9.18
N THR A 164 5.33 -1.69 -9.81
CA THR A 164 4.24 -1.84 -10.78
C THR A 164 4.69 -1.26 -12.11
N ALA A 165 3.91 -1.47 -13.17
CA ALA A 165 4.27 -0.93 -14.49
C ALA A 165 4.32 0.61 -14.51
N GLN A 166 3.66 1.30 -13.57
CA GLN A 166 3.54 2.77 -13.54
C GLN A 166 4.00 3.39 -12.22
N GLY A 167 4.55 2.62 -11.28
CA GLY A 167 4.82 3.13 -9.93
C GLY A 167 5.25 2.06 -8.94
N LEU A 168 4.92 2.27 -7.67
CA LEU A 168 5.39 1.45 -6.56
C LEU A 168 4.33 1.34 -5.47
N VAL A 169 4.26 0.16 -4.85
CA VAL A 169 3.53 -0.07 -3.60
C VAL A 169 4.54 -0.43 -2.52
N VAL A 170 4.43 0.19 -1.35
CA VAL A 170 5.21 -0.14 -0.16
C VAL A 170 4.30 -0.41 1.02
N ASN A 171 4.44 -1.61 1.60
CA ASN A 171 3.88 -1.95 2.90
C ASN A 171 5.02 -1.96 3.92
N ALA A 172 4.89 -1.24 5.02
CA ALA A 172 5.92 -1.26 6.05
C ALA A 172 6.00 -2.64 6.72
N LEU A 173 4.86 -3.20 7.10
CA LEU A 173 4.74 -4.55 7.65
C LEU A 173 3.59 -5.27 6.96
N HIS A 174 3.82 -6.52 6.57
CA HIS A 174 2.81 -7.43 6.06
C HIS A 174 2.93 -8.77 6.79
N LEU A 175 2.00 -9.00 7.71
CA LEU A 175 1.87 -10.25 8.43
C LEU A 175 0.92 -11.17 7.67
N ILE A 176 1.38 -12.38 7.36
CA ILE A 176 0.62 -13.44 6.71
C ILE A 176 0.58 -14.62 7.67
N LEU A 177 -0.61 -15.01 8.12
CA LEU A 177 -0.79 -16.19 8.95
C LEU A 177 -0.68 -17.46 8.10
N ALA A 178 -0.38 -18.60 8.74
CA ALA A 178 -0.32 -19.89 8.05
C ALA A 178 -1.65 -20.29 7.38
N THR A 179 -2.76 -19.69 7.81
CA THR A 179 -4.10 -19.81 7.23
C THR A 179 -4.29 -19.01 5.94
N GLY A 180 -3.35 -18.12 5.59
CA GLY A 180 -3.44 -17.18 4.45
C GLY A 180 -4.11 -15.85 4.79
N GLU A 181 -4.55 -15.67 6.03
CA GLU A 181 -5.10 -14.42 6.54
C GLU A 181 -4.00 -13.38 6.74
N GLU A 182 -4.33 -12.10 6.65
CA GLU A 182 -3.32 -11.05 6.58
C GLU A 182 -3.65 -9.79 7.39
N VAL A 183 -2.58 -9.14 7.84
CA VAL A 183 -2.60 -7.78 8.38
C VAL A 183 -1.50 -6.99 7.70
N ILE A 184 -1.88 -5.89 7.05
CA ILE A 184 -0.95 -4.97 6.40
C ILE A 184 -0.95 -3.66 7.19
N LEU A 185 0.22 -3.20 7.58
CA LEU A 185 0.40 -1.90 8.23
C LEU A 185 1.19 -0.96 7.35
N SER A 186 0.68 0.26 7.33
CA SER A 186 1.22 1.37 6.57
C SER A 186 1.47 0.97 5.13
N SER A 187 0.40 0.93 4.33
CA SER A 187 0.46 0.75 2.89
C SER A 187 0.45 2.12 2.21
N ALA A 188 1.40 2.35 1.30
CA ALA A 188 1.45 3.52 0.45
C ALA A 188 1.65 3.08 -0.99
N SER A 189 0.86 3.64 -1.90
CA SER A 189 1.02 3.44 -3.34
C SER A 189 1.01 4.77 -4.07
N SER A 190 1.83 4.88 -5.11
CA SER A 190 1.80 6.00 -6.03
C SER A 190 2.12 5.52 -7.44
N SER A 191 1.57 6.18 -8.45
CA SER A 191 1.84 5.88 -9.85
C SER A 191 1.68 7.09 -10.76
N ILE A 192 2.28 7.00 -11.94
CA ILE A 192 2.15 7.97 -13.02
C ILE A 192 1.92 7.19 -14.32
N SER A 193 0.79 7.43 -14.97
CA SER A 193 0.52 6.94 -16.33
C SER A 193 0.97 7.99 -17.34
N GLN A 194 1.52 7.54 -18.48
CA GLN A 194 1.83 8.37 -19.65
C GLN A 194 0.90 8.02 -20.80
#